data_AF-A0A2P8G8A2-F1
#
_entry.id   AF-A0A2P8G8A2-F1
#
_cell.length_a   1.000
_cell.length_b   1.000
_cell.length_c   1.000
_cell.angle_alpha   90.00
_cell.angle_beta   90.00
_cell.angle_gamma   90.00
#
_symmetry.space_group_name_H-M   'P 1'
#
loop_
_entity.id
_entity.type
_entity.pdbx_description
1 polymer ?
#
loop_
_entity_poly.entity_id
_entity_poly.type
_entity_poly.pdbx_seq_one_letter_code
_entity_poly.pdbx_strand_id
1 'polypeptide(L)'
;MDSVLLFEKHLTEGFKADKKYGFELRNNVLTRMHSREFSEKYHRMLTGQVERRMRASVQMVSDVWYTCWVNAGQPDLSVLADVEPGQPQQNTEVAEPQTWLQRLLNVRPEADN
;
A
#
# COMPACT_ATOMS: atom_id res chain seq x y z
N MET A 1 -1.35 7.26 21.00
CA MET A 1 -2.08 6.45 19.99
C MET A 1 -3.57 6.35 20.33
N ASP A 2 -3.98 6.81 21.51
CA ASP A 2 -5.27 6.52 22.13
C ASP A 2 -6.44 7.42 21.73
N SER A 3 -6.23 8.43 20.87
CA SER A 3 -7.29 9.40 20.59
C SER A 3 -8.50 8.81 19.87
N VAL A 4 -8.29 7.85 18.96
CA VAL A 4 -9.35 7.23 18.14
C VAL A 4 -10.36 6.48 19.01
N LEU A 5 -9.87 5.51 19.78
CA LEU A 5 -10.69 4.68 20.66
C LEU A 5 -11.29 5.51 21.80
N LEU A 6 -10.56 6.50 22.31
CA LEU A 6 -11.06 7.40 23.33
C LEU A 6 -12.24 8.24 22.80
N PHE A 7 -12.13 8.81 21.59
CA PHE A 7 -13.21 9.58 20.98
C PHE A 7 -14.43 8.71 20.66
N GLU A 8 -14.24 7.47 20.20
CA GLU A 8 -15.35 6.55 19.97
C GLU A 8 -16.09 6.24 21.27
N LYS A 9 -15.34 5.94 22.34
CA LYS A 9 -15.91 5.68 23.68
C LYS A 9 -16.69 6.90 24.17
N HIS A 10 -16.09 8.09 24.10
CA HIS A 10 -16.69 9.33 24.57
C HIS A 10 -17.97 9.69 23.80
N LEU A 11 -17.99 9.45 22.49
CA LEU A 11 -19.19 9.66 21.67
C LEU A 11 -20.28 8.61 21.97
N THR A 12 -19.88 7.38 22.26
CA THR A 12 -20.78 6.27 22.58
C THR A 12 -21.53 6.53 23.89
N GLU A 13 -20.88 7.07 24.92
CA GLU A 13 -21.50 7.42 26.20
C GLU A 13 -22.64 8.45 26.04
N GLY A 14 -22.56 9.33 25.04
CA GLY A 14 -23.58 10.33 24.74
C GLY A 14 -24.66 9.89 23.73
N PHE A 15 -24.56 8.69 23.15
CA PHE A 15 -25.49 8.21 22.12
C PHE A 15 -26.43 7.13 22.64
N LYS A 16 -27.73 7.24 22.36
CA LYS A 16 -28.66 6.13 22.60
C LYS A 16 -28.30 4.95 21.70
N ALA A 17 -28.31 3.74 22.25
CA ALA A 17 -27.95 2.51 21.53
C ALA A 17 -28.75 2.34 20.22
N ASP A 18 -30.05 2.63 20.25
CA ASP A 18 -30.97 2.52 19.11
C ASP A 18 -30.64 3.50 17.98
N LYS A 19 -29.94 4.59 18.27
CA LYS A 19 -29.53 5.60 17.29
C LYS A 19 -28.08 5.45 16.84
N LYS A 20 -27.29 4.65 17.56
CA LYS A 20 -25.88 4.42 17.23
C LYS A 20 -25.72 3.51 16.01
N TYR A 21 -26.64 2.56 15.82
CA TYR A 21 -26.56 1.56 14.77
C TYR A 21 -27.76 1.62 13.82
N GLY A 22 -27.51 1.37 12.54
CA GLY A 22 -28.51 1.05 11.54
C GLY A 22 -28.36 -0.40 11.07
N PHE A 23 -29.39 -0.94 10.43
CA PHE A 23 -29.37 -2.27 9.84
C PHE A 23 -29.60 -2.15 8.34
N GLU A 24 -28.71 -2.75 7.56
CA GLU A 24 -28.83 -2.79 6.10
C GLU A 24 -28.71 -4.24 5.61
N LEU A 25 -29.48 -4.57 4.58
CA LEU A 25 -29.41 -5.88 3.92
C LEU A 25 -28.37 -5.79 2.79
N ARG A 26 -27.23 -6.46 2.96
CA ARG A 26 -26.18 -6.56 1.94
C ARG A 26 -25.98 -8.04 1.59
N ASN A 27 -26.09 -8.38 0.31
CA ASN A 27 -25.96 -9.76 -0.18
C ASN A 27 -26.85 -10.75 0.58
N ASN A 28 -28.10 -10.36 0.83
CA ASN A 28 -29.07 -11.16 1.60
C ASN A 28 -28.66 -11.44 3.07
N VAL A 29 -27.69 -10.69 3.61
CA VAL A 29 -27.26 -10.75 5.01
C VAL A 29 -27.59 -9.43 5.70
N LEU A 30 -28.35 -9.49 6.78
CA LEU A 30 -28.66 -8.32 7.60
C LEU A 30 -27.42 -7.93 8.41
N THR A 31 -26.82 -6.78 8.09
CA THR A 31 -25.60 -6.31 8.73
C THR A 31 -25.88 -5.10 9.61
N ARG A 32 -25.40 -5.13 10.85
CA ARG A 32 -25.44 -3.98 11.76
C ARG A 32 -24.27 -3.05 11.43
N MET A 33 -24.56 -1.80 11.06
CA MET A 33 -23.57 -0.77 10.78
C MET A 33 -23.76 0.44 11.68
N HIS A 34 -22.73 1.27 11.83
CA HIS A 34 -22.87 2.55 12.51
C HIS A 34 -23.83 3.45 11.75
N SER A 35 -24.65 4.20 12.48
CA SER A 35 -25.55 5.17 11.87
C SER A 35 -24.76 6.32 11.25
N ARG A 36 -25.38 6.96 10.26
CA ARG A 36 -24.80 8.14 9.59
C ARG A 36 -24.51 9.26 10.60
N GLU A 37 -25.44 9.53 11.51
CA GLU A 37 -25.30 10.58 12.52
C GLU A 37 -24.09 10.33 13.45
N PHE A 38 -23.92 9.09 13.91
CA PHE A 38 -22.76 8.71 14.73
C PHE A 38 -21.46 8.90 13.96
N SER A 39 -21.44 8.45 12.71
CA SER A 39 -20.25 8.51 11.84
C SER A 39 -19.83 9.95 11.53
N GLU A 40 -20.78 10.85 11.26
CA GLU A 40 -20.50 12.27 11.00
C GLU A 40 -19.94 12.98 12.23
N LYS A 41 -20.51 12.74 13.43
CA LYS A 41 -19.99 13.33 14.68
C LYS A 41 -18.60 12.78 15.02
N TYR A 42 -18.41 11.48 14.85
CA TYR A 42 -17.11 10.85 15.06
C TYR A 42 -16.04 11.43 14.12
N HIS A 43 -16.35 11.55 12.82
CA HIS A 43 -15.44 12.14 11.84
C HIS A 43 -15.03 13.58 12.21
N ARG A 44 -15.97 14.40 12.70
CA ARG A 44 -15.66 15.75 13.20
C ARG A 44 -14.70 15.72 14.39
N MET A 45 -14.89 14.81 15.36
CA MET A 45 -13.98 14.66 16.50
C MET A 45 -12.57 14.25 16.07
N LEU A 46 -12.44 13.39 15.06
CA LEU A 46 -11.14 13.02 14.49
C LEU A 46 -10.41 14.20 13.83
N THR A 47 -11.12 15.29 13.53
CA THR A 47 -10.54 16.56 13.05
C THR A 47 -9.61 16.33 11.85
N GLY A 48 -10.05 15.63 10.80
CA GLY A 48 -9.20 15.39 9.61
C GLY A 48 -7.99 14.49 9.85
N GLN A 49 -8.08 13.54 10.78
CA GLN A 49 -6.99 12.61 11.09
C GLN A 49 -6.62 11.72 9.90
N VAL A 50 -7.60 11.31 9.08
CA VAL A 50 -7.39 10.38 7.96
C VAL A 50 -6.47 11.03 6.93
N GLU A 51 -6.72 12.28 6.59
CA GLU A 51 -5.98 13.08 5.62
C GLU A 51 -4.55 13.33 6.11
N ARG A 52 -4.37 13.61 7.41
CA ARG A 52 -3.04 13.73 8.01
C ARG A 52 -2.26 12.41 7.95
N ARG A 53 -2.91 11.28 8.25
CA ARG A 53 -2.27 9.97 8.20
C ARG A 53 -1.93 9.57 6.77
N MET A 54 -2.80 9.87 5.82
CA MET A 54 -2.55 9.65 4.39
C MET A 54 -1.35 10.48 3.90
N ARG A 55 -1.25 11.75 4.30
CA ARG A 55 -0.08 12.57 3.96
C ARG A 55 1.22 12.00 4.56
N ALA A 56 1.15 11.56 5.82
CA ALA A 56 2.31 10.95 6.49
C ALA A 56 2.73 9.63 5.85
N SER A 57 1.79 8.81 5.36
CA SER A 57 2.15 7.54 4.69
C SER A 57 2.82 7.78 3.34
N VAL A 58 2.37 8.77 2.57
CA VAL A 58 3.03 9.17 1.31
C VAL A 58 4.48 9.58 1.56
N GLN A 59 4.71 10.44 2.58
CA GLN A 59 6.06 10.85 2.96
C GLN A 59 6.92 9.65 3.37
N MET A 60 6.40 8.80 4.25
CA MET A 60 7.13 7.63 4.73
C MET A 60 7.56 6.68 3.59
N VAL A 61 6.67 6.44 2.63
CA VAL A 61 7.01 5.63 1.44
C VAL A 61 8.12 6.30 0.64
N SER A 62 8.03 7.61 0.41
CA SER A 62 9.08 8.38 -0.26
C SER A 62 10.43 8.27 0.47
N ASP A 63 10.43 8.40 1.80
CA ASP A 63 11.64 8.32 2.62
C ASP A 63 12.27 6.93 2.54
N VAL A 64 11.45 5.87 2.54
CA VAL A 64 11.92 4.49 2.37
C VAL A 64 12.58 4.31 1.01
N TRP A 65 11.93 4.73 -0.08
CA TRP A 65 12.50 4.62 -1.43
C TRP A 65 13.80 5.42 -1.58
N TYR A 66 13.82 6.66 -1.07
CA TYR A 66 15.01 7.48 -1.10
C TYR A 66 16.16 6.85 -0.32
N THR A 67 15.88 6.34 0.88
CA THR A 67 16.88 5.64 1.70
C THR A 67 17.41 4.40 0.99
N CYS A 68 16.56 3.61 0.35
CA CYS A 68 16.98 2.46 -0.46
C CYS A 68 17.88 2.87 -1.62
N TRP A 69 17.55 3.94 -2.34
CA TRP A 69 18.37 4.46 -3.44
C TRP A 69 19.74 4.95 -2.96
N VAL A 70 19.79 5.67 -1.84
CA VAL A 70 21.05 6.11 -1.22
C VAL A 70 21.88 4.90 -0.80
N ASN A 71 21.27 3.92 -0.13
CA ASN A 71 21.95 2.70 0.33
C ASN A 71 22.44 1.82 -0.83
N ALA A 72 21.79 1.87 -1.99
CA ALA A 72 22.22 1.18 -3.21
C ALA A 72 23.43 1.86 -3.90
N GLY A 73 23.98 2.94 -3.34
CA GLY A 73 25.15 3.62 -3.89
C GLY A 73 24.80 4.76 -4.85
N GLN A 74 23.56 5.28 -4.82
CA GLN A 74 23.13 6.42 -5.63
C GLN A 74 23.44 6.25 -7.13
N PRO A 75 22.97 5.15 -7.76
CA PRO A 75 23.23 4.93 -9.17
C PRO A 75 22.64 6.06 -10.03
N ASP A 76 23.37 6.47 -11.06
CA ASP A 76 22.92 7.48 -12.01
C ASP A 76 21.70 6.99 -12.79
N LEU A 77 20.59 7.71 -12.67
CA LEU A 77 19.31 7.39 -13.30
C LEU A 77 19.18 8.01 -14.69
N SER A 78 20.15 8.81 -15.14
CA SER A 78 20.15 9.42 -16.48
C SER A 78 19.99 8.38 -17.59
N VAL A 79 20.58 7.19 -17.40
CA VAL A 79 20.50 6.04 -18.33
C VAL A 79 19.06 5.50 -18.49
N LEU A 80 18.18 5.75 -17.52
CA LEU A 80 16.77 5.34 -17.57
C LEU A 80 15.85 6.44 -18.14
N ALA A 81 16.32 7.69 -18.21
CA ALA A 81 15.53 8.82 -18.68
C ALA A 81 15.30 8.80 -20.20
N ASP A 82 16.17 8.14 -20.96
CA ASP A 82 16.05 7.96 -22.42
C ASP A 82 15.09 6.82 -22.81
N VAL A 83 14.47 6.14 -21.84
CA VAL A 83 13.48 5.11 -22.10
C VAL A 83 12.12 5.77 -22.31
N GLU A 84 11.70 5.93 -23.56
CA GLU A 84 10.34 6.38 -23.87
C GLU A 84 9.30 5.39 -23.28
N PRO A 85 8.36 5.85 -22.42
CA PRO A 85 7.33 4.99 -21.87
C PRO A 85 6.33 4.62 -22.96
N GLY A 86 6.50 3.43 -23.56
CA GLY A 86 5.58 2.91 -24.58
C GLY A 86 6.21 2.03 -25.66
N GLN A 87 7.54 1.96 -25.74
CA GLN A 87 8.19 0.96 -26.61
C GLN A 87 8.11 -0.40 -25.91
N PRO A 88 7.51 -1.44 -26.49
CA PRO A 88 7.67 -2.78 -25.97
C PRO A 88 9.17 -3.08 -25.98
N GLN A 89 9.70 -3.48 -24.83
CA GLN A 89 11.12 -3.78 -24.66
C GLN A 89 11.43 -5.10 -25.36
N GLN A 90 11.41 -5.10 -26.70
CA GLN A 90 11.40 -6.32 -27.52
C GLN A 90 12.74 -7.07 -27.53
N ASN A 91 13.81 -6.56 -26.92
CA ASN A 91 15.15 -7.09 -27.14
C ASN A 91 15.93 -7.58 -25.90
N THR A 92 15.32 -7.68 -24.70
CA THR A 92 16.04 -8.23 -23.53
C THR A 92 15.37 -9.43 -22.88
N GLU A 93 14.07 -9.65 -23.10
CA GLU A 93 13.37 -10.80 -22.50
C GLU A 93 13.64 -12.13 -23.21
N VAL A 94 14.10 -12.12 -24.46
CA VAL A 94 14.31 -13.37 -25.22
C VAL A 94 15.58 -14.12 -24.75
N ALA A 95 16.51 -13.45 -24.06
CA ALA A 95 17.78 -14.04 -23.63
C ALA A 95 17.82 -14.49 -22.15
N GLU A 96 16.96 -13.96 -21.28
CA GLU A 96 17.04 -14.15 -19.83
C GLU A 96 16.34 -15.41 -19.23
N PRO A 97 15.42 -16.16 -19.88
CA PRO A 97 14.82 -17.31 -19.22
C PRO A 97 15.77 -18.53 -19.14
N GLN A 98 16.86 -18.57 -19.92
CA GLN A 98 17.76 -19.73 -20.01
C GLN A 98 19.03 -19.59 -19.16
N THR A 99 19.46 -18.36 -18.86
CA THR A 99 20.77 -18.10 -18.22
C THR A 99 20.78 -18.47 -16.73
N TRP A 100 19.65 -18.34 -16.03
CA TRP A 100 19.57 -18.69 -14.61
C TRP A 100 19.56 -20.21 -14.39
N LEU A 101 18.97 -20.99 -15.31
CA LEU A 101 19.01 -22.45 -15.28
C LEU A 101 20.43 -22.99 -15.50
N GLN A 102 21.22 -22.34 -16.37
CA GLN A 102 22.63 -22.65 -16.59
C GLN A 102 23.52 -22.31 -15.40
N ARG A 103 23.17 -21.28 -14.61
CA ARG A 103 23.86 -20.95 -13.36
C ARG A 103 23.50 -21.89 -12.21
N LEU A 104 22.26 -22.40 -12.21
CA LEU A 104 21.75 -23.29 -11.17
C LEU A 104 22.24 -24.73 -11.35
N LEU A 105 22.29 -25.19 -12.59
CA LEU A 105 22.88 -26.48 -12.97
C LEU A 105 24.33 -26.21 -13.37
N ASN A 106 25.27 -26.44 -12.45
CA ASN A 106 26.70 -26.35 -12.74
C ASN A 106 27.10 -27.53 -13.66
N VAL A 107 26.70 -27.47 -14.94
CA VAL A 107 26.98 -28.49 -15.94
C VAL A 107 28.45 -28.39 -16.27
N ARG A 108 29.21 -29.41 -15.86
CA ARG A 108 30.64 -29.53 -16.15
C ARG A 108 30.80 -29.62 -17.67
N PRO A 109 31.65 -28.80 -18.31
CA PRO A 109 31.86 -28.92 -19.74
C PRO A 109 32.45 -30.30 -20.04
N GLU A 110 31.83 -31.05 -20.96
CA GLU A 110 32.45 -32.24 -21.54
C GLU A 110 33.69 -31.79 -22.33
N ALA A 111 34.79 -32.53 -22.15
CA ALA A 111 36.02 -32.25 -22.87
C ALA A 111 35.81 -32.60 -24.35
N ASP A 112 36.08 -31.64 -25.24
CA ASP A 112 36.13 -31.87 -26.67
C ASP A 112 37.16 -32.97 -26.97
N ASN A 113 36.73 -34.00 -27.71
CA ASN A 113 37.57 -35.10 -28.18
C ASN A 113 37.84 -34.94 -29.68
#